data_AF-A0AAE3N363-F1
#
_entry.id   AF-A0AAE3N363-F1
#
_cell.length_a   1.000
_cell.length_b   1.000
_cell.length_c   1.000
_cell.angle_alpha   90.00
_cell.angle_beta   90.00
_cell.angle_gamma   90.00
#
_symmetry.space_group_name_H-M   'P 1'
#
loop_
_entity.id
_entity.type
_entity.pdbx_description
1 polymer ?
#
loop_
_entity_poly.entity_id
_entity_poly.type
_entity_poly.pdbx_seq_one_letter_code
_entity_poly.pdbx_strand_id
1 'polypeptide(L)'
;MNWLEPWEPVGDEMTTESQSFRQAWERELRTEVAPTHALYGLDVKLIARRYDCDDALFRLEDGRVARVHLTWKQAQEHAPHWPETTIYPSLEHWALTGQRRDNAEWNGDYSEWDADQGK
;
A
#
# COMPACT_ATOMS: atom_id res chain seq x y z
N MET A 1 -3.03 -7.56 -15.48
CA MET A 1 -3.12 -6.17 -14.96
C MET A 1 -1.85 -5.44 -15.35
N ASN A 2 -1.94 -4.15 -15.68
CA ASN A 2 -0.78 -3.30 -15.94
C ASN A 2 -0.50 -2.39 -14.73
N TRP A 3 0.75 -2.31 -14.31
CA TRP A 3 1.18 -1.34 -13.29
C TRP A 3 1.35 0.03 -13.96
N LEU A 4 0.83 1.07 -13.30
CA LEU A 4 0.96 2.45 -13.75
C LEU A 4 1.91 3.18 -12.81
N GLU A 5 2.68 4.12 -13.36
CA GLU A 5 3.50 5.00 -12.53
C GLU A 5 2.62 5.70 -11.47
N PRO A 6 3.10 5.89 -10.23
CA PRO A 6 4.46 5.61 -9.77
C PRO A 6 4.62 4.26 -9.06
N TRP A 7 3.75 3.29 -9.36
CA TRP A 7 3.79 1.97 -8.72
C TRP A 7 4.82 1.04 -9.36
N GLU A 8 5.74 0.54 -8.54
CA GLU A 8 6.73 -0.46 -8.87
C GLU A 8 6.35 -1.81 -8.22
N PRO A 9 6.08 -2.86 -9.02
CA PRO A 9 5.80 -4.17 -8.47
C PRO A 9 7.04 -4.81 -7.88
N VAL A 10 6.88 -5.50 -6.75
CA VAL A 10 7.92 -6.36 -6.23
C VAL A 10 7.82 -7.69 -6.94
N GLY A 11 8.78 -7.95 -7.83
CA GLY A 11 8.82 -9.15 -8.67
C GLY A 11 8.55 -10.45 -7.90
N ASP A 12 7.82 -11.36 -8.54
CA ASP A 12 7.54 -12.68 -7.96
C ASP A 12 8.72 -13.64 -8.04
N GLU A 13 9.80 -13.24 -8.70
CA GLU A 13 11.06 -13.96 -8.68
C GLU A 13 11.51 -14.12 -7.24
N MET A 14 11.73 -15.36 -6.82
CA MET A 14 12.11 -15.69 -5.44
C MET A 14 13.62 -15.58 -5.24
N THR A 15 14.22 -14.47 -5.71
CA THR A 15 15.63 -14.17 -5.47
C THR A 15 15.83 -13.79 -4.00
N THR A 16 17.06 -13.90 -3.50
CA THR A 16 17.39 -13.47 -2.13
C THR A 16 17.11 -11.98 -1.93
N GLU A 17 17.33 -11.17 -2.97
CA GLU A 17 17.12 -9.72 -2.94
C GLU A 17 15.63 -9.36 -2.83
N SER A 18 14.77 -9.95 -3.68
CA SER A 18 13.32 -9.68 -3.61
C SER A 18 12.71 -10.14 -2.29
N GLN A 19 13.18 -11.27 -1.74
CA GLN A 19 12.76 -11.76 -0.43
C GLN A 19 13.17 -10.80 0.68
N SER A 20 14.45 -10.37 0.68
CA SER A 20 14.96 -9.45 1.69
C SER A 20 14.24 -8.10 1.64
N PHE A 21 13.97 -7.61 0.43
CA PHE A 21 13.21 -6.39 0.19
C PHE A 21 11.78 -6.48 0.76
N ARG A 22 11.03 -7.55 0.42
CA ARG A 22 9.68 -7.78 0.98
C ARG A 22 9.71 -7.83 2.51
N GLN A 23 10.63 -8.61 3.07
CA GLN A 23 10.75 -8.79 4.52
C GLN A 23 11.05 -7.49 5.27
N ALA A 24 11.80 -6.56 4.67
CA ALA A 24 12.11 -5.28 5.30
C ALA A 24 10.85 -4.42 5.48
N TRP A 25 10.06 -4.27 4.41
CA TRP A 25 8.81 -3.48 4.44
C TRP A 25 7.72 -4.13 5.29
N GLU A 26 7.55 -5.45 5.19
CA GLU A 26 6.58 -6.17 6.03
C GLU A 26 6.97 -6.11 7.51
N ARG A 27 8.27 -6.04 7.82
CA ARG A 27 8.75 -5.83 9.19
C ARG A 27 8.49 -4.42 9.67
N GLU A 28 8.67 -3.41 8.83
CA GLU A 28 8.34 -2.04 9.20
C GLU A 28 6.85 -1.92 9.49
N LEU A 29 5.98 -2.41 8.60
CA LEU A 29 4.54 -2.43 8.84
C LEU A 29 4.20 -3.10 10.19
N ARG A 30 4.76 -4.28 10.47
CA ARG A 30 4.55 -4.99 11.75
C ARG A 30 5.05 -4.20 12.97
N THR A 31 6.06 -3.36 12.79
CA THR A 31 6.64 -2.53 13.86
C THR A 31 5.76 -1.32 14.15
N GLU A 32 5.23 -0.68 13.11
CA GLU A 32 4.40 0.52 13.22
C GLU A 32 2.97 0.24 13.69
N VAL A 33 2.36 -0.87 13.27
CA VAL A 33 0.95 -1.15 13.60
C VAL A 33 0.76 -1.47 15.09
N ALA A 34 -0.01 -0.63 15.77
CA ALA A 34 -0.44 -0.88 17.15
C ALA A 34 -1.63 -1.86 17.21
N PRO A 35 -1.90 -2.49 18.38
CA PRO A 35 -3.03 -3.42 18.56
C PRO A 35 -4.41 -2.93 18.12
N THR A 36 -4.61 -1.62 18.05
CA THR A 36 -5.86 -0.98 17.65
C THR A 36 -5.96 -0.70 16.14
N HIS A 37 -4.89 -0.93 15.38
CA HIS A 37 -4.83 -0.69 13.94
C HIS A 37 -5.49 -1.84 13.16
N ALA A 38 -6.10 -1.52 12.01
CA ALA A 38 -6.87 -2.48 11.20
C ALA A 38 -6.05 -3.65 10.63
N LEU A 39 -4.73 -3.46 10.49
CA LEU A 39 -3.80 -4.50 10.01
C LEU A 39 -3.06 -5.23 11.14
N TYR A 40 -3.36 -4.92 12.40
CA TYR A 40 -2.66 -5.56 13.51
C TYR A 40 -2.91 -7.06 13.54
N GLY A 41 -1.81 -7.83 13.58
CA GLY A 41 -1.85 -9.29 13.64
C GLY A 41 -2.29 -9.98 12.36
N LEU A 42 -2.45 -9.25 11.25
CA LEU A 42 -2.74 -9.85 9.95
C LEU A 42 -1.45 -10.25 9.23
N ASP A 43 -1.47 -11.43 8.62
CA ASP A 43 -0.42 -11.82 7.69
C ASP A 43 -0.57 -11.07 6.37
N VAL A 44 0.54 -10.46 5.95
CA VAL A 44 0.61 -9.57 4.79
C VAL A 44 1.83 -9.91 3.94
N LYS A 45 1.69 -9.71 2.63
CA LYS A 45 2.78 -9.84 1.67
C LYS A 45 2.94 -8.55 0.87
N LEU A 46 4.14 -7.98 0.84
CA LEU A 46 4.42 -6.82 -0.03
C LEU A 46 4.36 -7.24 -1.50
N ILE A 47 3.57 -6.53 -2.31
CA ILE A 47 3.41 -6.82 -3.74
C ILE A 47 3.78 -5.66 -4.66
N ALA A 48 3.74 -4.42 -4.17
CA ALA A 48 4.22 -3.24 -4.88
C ALA A 48 4.51 -2.11 -3.90
N ARG A 49 5.27 -1.11 -4.34
CA ARG A 49 5.45 0.16 -3.64
C ARG A 49 5.36 1.32 -4.61
N ARG A 50 5.12 2.52 -4.10
CA ARG A 50 5.40 3.75 -4.85
C ARG A 50 6.89 4.07 -4.74
N TYR A 51 7.46 4.62 -5.80
CA TYR A 51 8.86 5.08 -5.77
C TYR A 51 9.03 6.56 -5.44
N ASP A 52 7.94 7.33 -5.46
CA ASP A 52 7.91 8.76 -5.19
C ASP A 52 7.51 9.11 -3.74
N CYS A 53 6.97 8.13 -2.99
CA CYS A 53 6.60 8.28 -1.58
C CYS A 53 6.67 6.95 -0.82
N ASP A 54 6.24 6.96 0.45
CA ASP A 54 6.27 5.82 1.37
C ASP A 54 5.03 4.92 1.30
N ASP A 55 4.26 4.99 0.22
CA ASP A 55 3.12 4.10 0.00
C ASP A 55 3.57 2.70 -0.43
N ALA A 56 3.00 1.68 0.21
CA ALA A 56 3.15 0.27 -0.14
C ALA A 56 1.80 -0.40 -0.34
N LEU A 57 1.79 -1.42 -1.19
CA LEU A 57 0.64 -2.29 -1.40
C LEU A 57 0.93 -3.68 -0.86
N PHE A 58 0.13 -4.08 0.12
CA PHE A 58 0.20 -5.37 0.77
C PHE A 58 -0.99 -6.24 0.37
N ARG A 59 -0.75 -7.52 0.09
CA ARG A 59 -1.78 -8.54 -0.09
C ARG A 59 -2.07 -9.23 1.23
N LEU A 60 -3.35 -9.33 1.57
CA LEU A 60 -3.83 -10.04 2.75
C LEU A 60 -4.17 -11.49 2.37
N GLU A 61 -4.16 -12.40 3.35
CA GLU A 61 -4.45 -13.83 3.11
C GLU A 61 -5.85 -14.08 2.52
N ASP A 62 -6.83 -13.25 2.87
CA ASP A 62 -8.21 -13.36 2.39
C ASP A 62 -8.44 -12.80 0.98
N GLY A 63 -7.36 -12.38 0.30
CA GLY A 63 -7.40 -11.88 -1.08
C GLY A 63 -7.63 -10.37 -1.20
N ARG A 64 -7.91 -9.66 -0.09
CA ARG A 64 -7.92 -8.20 -0.05
C ARG A 64 -6.51 -7.63 -0.25
N VAL A 65 -6.44 -6.34 -0.54
CA VAL A 65 -5.17 -5.59 -0.57
C VAL A 65 -5.27 -4.33 0.27
N ALA A 66 -4.18 -3.94 0.90
CA ALA A 66 -4.08 -2.70 1.67
C ALA A 66 -3.02 -1.78 1.07
N ARG A 67 -3.43 -0.55 0.71
CA ARG A 67 -2.49 0.55 0.47
C ARG A 67 -2.16 1.16 1.82
N VAL A 68 -0.88 1.22 2.16
CA VAL A 68 -0.40 1.73 3.45
C VAL A 68 0.67 2.79 3.21
N HIS A 69 0.51 3.95 3.81
CA HIS A 69 1.56 4.96 3.88
C HIS A 69 2.39 4.71 5.15
N LEU A 70 3.55 4.08 5.01
CA LEU A 70 4.43 3.79 6.14
C LEU A 70 5.01 5.09 6.71
N THR A 71 5.20 5.14 8.03
CA THR A 71 5.75 6.34 8.70
C THR A 71 7.27 6.27 8.87
N TRP A 72 7.84 5.08 8.70
CA TRP A 72 9.24 4.70 8.96
C TRP A 72 9.73 5.08 10.36
N LYS A 73 8.81 5.12 11.32
CA LYS A 73 9.12 5.54 12.69
C LYS A 73 9.98 4.51 13.43
N GLN A 74 10.05 3.27 12.92
CA GLN A 74 10.77 2.16 13.56
C GLN A 74 10.28 1.85 14.99
N ALA A 75 9.05 2.25 15.30
CA ALA A 75 8.38 2.02 16.57
C ALA A 75 6.87 2.00 16.35
N GLN A 76 6.13 1.42 17.29
CA GLN A 76 4.68 1.42 17.24
C GLN A 76 4.12 2.84 17.17
N GLU A 77 3.10 2.98 16.34
CA GLU A 77 2.30 4.18 16.30
C GLU A 77 1.31 4.23 17.45
N HIS A 78 1.02 5.42 17.95
CA HIS A 78 0.13 5.56 19.11
C HIS A 78 -1.34 5.67 18.70
N ALA A 79 -1.61 6.18 17.51
CA ALA A 79 -2.96 6.42 17.04
C ALA A 79 -3.43 5.28 16.12
N PRO A 80 -4.68 4.83 16.25
CA PRO A 80 -5.20 3.70 15.50
C PRO A 80 -5.33 3.95 13.98
N HIS A 81 -5.20 5.21 13.54
CA HIS A 81 -5.26 5.60 12.14
C HIS A 81 -3.88 5.62 11.46
N TRP A 82 -2.80 5.43 12.23
CA TRP A 82 -1.44 5.32 11.70
C TRP A 82 -0.95 3.86 11.77
N PRO A 83 -0.20 3.39 10.75
CA PRO A 83 0.04 4.05 9.46
C PRO A 83 -1.25 4.24 8.64
N GLU A 84 -1.33 5.28 7.80
CA GLU A 84 -2.55 5.53 7.02
C GLU A 84 -2.82 4.33 6.10
N THR A 85 -4.01 3.75 6.22
CA THR A 85 -4.34 2.49 5.56
C THR A 85 -5.69 2.58 4.84
N THR A 86 -5.71 2.18 3.58
CA THR A 86 -6.95 1.93 2.81
C THR A 86 -6.99 0.47 2.35
N ILE A 87 -8.03 -0.26 2.74
CA ILE A 87 -8.23 -1.68 2.35
C ILE A 87 -9.21 -1.76 1.19
N TYR A 88 -8.82 -2.48 0.15
CA TYR A 88 -9.61 -2.75 -1.05
C TYR A 88 -10.04 -4.23 -1.07
N PRO A 89 -11.22 -4.54 -1.62
CA PRO A 89 -11.74 -5.91 -1.63
C PRO A 89 -10.91 -6.86 -2.50
N SER A 90 -10.14 -6.34 -3.47
CA SER A 90 -9.26 -7.14 -4.32
C SER A 90 -8.18 -6.26 -4.99
N LEU A 91 -7.15 -6.91 -5.52
CA LEU A 91 -6.12 -6.25 -6.34
C LEU A 91 -6.73 -5.57 -7.58
N GLU A 92 -7.73 -6.18 -8.22
CA GLU A 92 -8.41 -5.60 -9.38
C GLU A 92 -9.20 -4.35 -9.01
N HIS A 93 -9.91 -4.35 -7.88
CA HIS A 93 -10.62 -3.17 -7.42
C HIS A 93 -9.65 -2.02 -7.14
N TRP A 94 -8.52 -2.30 -6.48
CA TRP A 94 -7.47 -1.32 -6.27
C TRP A 94 -6.91 -0.79 -7.60
N ALA A 95 -6.67 -1.66 -8.58
CA ALA A 95 -6.18 -1.29 -9.91
C ALA A 95 -7.10 -0.31 -10.65
N LEU A 96 -8.41 -0.48 -10.49
CA LEU A 96 -9.43 0.33 -11.15
C LEU A 96 -9.72 1.65 -10.41
N THR A 97 -9.31 1.77 -9.15
CA THR A 97 -9.59 2.93 -8.29
C THR A 97 -8.28 3.54 -7.78
N GLY A 98 -7.70 2.98 -6.71
CA GLY A 98 -6.49 3.46 -6.06
C GLY A 98 -5.33 3.72 -7.01
N GLN A 99 -4.91 2.73 -7.81
CA GLN A 99 -3.78 2.90 -8.73
C GLN A 99 -4.00 4.02 -9.75
N ARG A 100 -5.22 4.15 -10.27
CA ARG A 100 -5.57 5.20 -11.26
C ARG A 100 -5.55 6.58 -10.62
N ARG A 101 -6.11 6.70 -9.41
CA ARG A 101 -6.06 7.92 -8.63
C ARG A 101 -4.62 8.36 -8.38
N ASP A 102 -3.78 7.45 -7.88
CA ASP A 102 -2.37 7.74 -7.58
C ASP A 102 -1.58 8.09 -8.87
N ASN A 103 -1.90 7.46 -10.00
CA ASN A 103 -1.32 7.79 -11.30
C ASN A 103 -1.76 9.16 -11.84
N ALA A 104 -3.04 9.52 -11.68
CA ALA A 104 -3.56 10.83 -12.07
C ALA A 104 -2.89 11.95 -11.23
N GLU A 105 -2.78 11.74 -9.92
CA GLU A 105 -2.03 12.61 -9.00
C GLU A 105 -0.58 12.80 -9.46
N TRP A 106 0.13 11.70 -9.74
CA TRP A 106 1.51 11.72 -10.23
C TRP A 106 1.68 12.53 -11.52
N ASN A 107 0.76 12.38 -12.48
CA ASN A 107 0.81 13.10 -13.75
C ASN A 107 0.38 14.58 -13.63
N GLY A 108 -0.04 15.02 -12.44
CA GLY A 108 -0.62 16.35 -12.23
C GLY A 108 -1.98 16.52 -12.93
N ASP A 109 -2.65 15.42 -13.27
CA ASP A 109 -3.97 15.41 -13.88
C ASP A 109 -5.04 15.37 -12.78
N TYR A 110 -5.31 16.53 -12.21
CA TYR A 110 -6.34 16.68 -11.17
C TYR A 110 -7.78 16.67 -11.73
N SER A 111 -7.98 16.44 -13.04
CA SER A 111 -9.30 16.55 -13.68
C SER A 111 -10.32 15.50 -13.21
N GLU A 112 -9.89 14.40 -12.59
CA GLU A 112 -10.77 13.38 -11.99
C GLU A 112 -11.14 13.64 -10.52
N TRP A 113 -10.44 14.54 -9.80
CA TRP A 113 -10.71 14.79 -8.36
C TRP A 113 -11.99 15.60 -8.11
N ASP A 114 -12.35 16.49 -9.05
CA ASP A 114 -13.53 17.35 -8.95
C ASP A 114 -14.87 16.63 -9.19
N ALA A 115 -14.85 15.39 -9.71
CA ALA A 115 -16.07 14.67 -10.07
C ALA A 115 -16.72 13.90 -8.90
N ASP A 116 -15.95 13.56 -7.85
CA ASP A 116 -16.39 12.64 -6.78
C ASP A 116 -16.59 13.33 -5.41
N GLN A 117 -16.31 14.64 -5.31
CA GLN A 117 -16.62 15.47 -4.11
C GLN A 117 -17.98 16.17 -4.19
N GLY A 118 -18.78 15.87 -5.23
CA GLY A 118 -20.10 16.43 -5.43
C GLY A 118 -21.22 15.43 -5.22
N LYS A 119 -21.57 15.13 -3.95
CA LYS A 119 -22.96 14.99 -3.43
C LYS A 119 -23.00 14.59 -1.96
#